data_AF-A0A841GED4-F1
#
_entry.id   AF-A0A841GED4-F1
#
_cell.length_a   1.000
_cell.length_b   1.000
_cell.length_c   1.000
_cell.angle_alpha   90.00
_cell.angle_beta   90.00
_cell.angle_gamma   90.00
#
_symmetry.space_group_name_H-M   'P 1'
#
loop_
_entity.id
_entity.type
_entity.pdbx_description
1 polymer ?
#
loop_
_entity_poly.entity_id
_entity_poly.type
_entity_poly.pdbx_seq_one_letter_code
_entity_poly.pdbx_strand_id
1 'polypeptide(L)'
;MKKLLSLFLTIFSIIILSNSVFIYPVDKELPDNLFRYEGTKSNMIYYLKLFENDQEKGYIIKGWYFTPKSAIETVKILIRFNNEEHNYTIKTLKKGNYSIIPSYLIICPKNATVIIGNYEIDKKQVVKNVEIGEIMTPQFREMGIYVFTIENKIVLKDTFSTNDDIFIAVSMGLRKTGGYSLELENYEIKENQILINLVFNEPKKSEMVTQAFTIPTYRLNIGKLEKGNYVIKVNVKSGNNVLKFSKEIEIK
;
A
#
# COMPACT_ATOMS: atom_id res chain seq x y z
N MET A 1 -49.56 29.72 1.61
CA MET A 1 -48.66 29.06 2.60
C MET A 1 -48.33 27.60 2.26
N LYS A 2 -49.27 26.73 1.87
CA LYS A 2 -48.98 25.30 1.55
C LYS A 2 -47.97 25.09 0.39
N LYS A 3 -47.98 25.96 -0.64
CA LYS A 3 -47.02 25.87 -1.77
C LYS A 3 -45.58 26.25 -1.39
N LEU A 4 -45.38 27.17 -0.44
CA LEU A 4 -44.04 27.52 0.06
C LEU A 4 -43.45 26.40 0.93
N LEU A 5 -44.29 25.74 1.74
CA LEU A 5 -43.87 24.62 2.58
C LEU A 5 -43.46 23.40 1.76
N SER A 6 -44.16 23.13 0.64
CA SER A 6 -43.80 22.07 -0.30
C SER A 6 -42.47 22.34 -1.02
N LEU A 7 -42.17 23.60 -1.35
CA LEU A 7 -40.91 23.98 -1.99
C LEU A 7 -39.75 23.93 -0.98
N PHE A 8 -40.01 24.27 0.28
CA PHE A 8 -39.02 24.15 1.35
C PHE A 8 -38.69 22.68 1.66
N LEU A 9 -39.68 21.77 1.63
CA LEU A 9 -39.44 20.34 1.81
C LEU A 9 -38.62 19.72 0.67
N THR A 10 -38.84 20.12 -0.59
CA THR A 10 -38.03 19.62 -1.72
C THR A 10 -36.61 20.15 -1.70
N ILE A 11 -36.40 21.41 -1.30
CA ILE A 11 -35.06 21.99 -1.13
C ILE A 11 -34.36 21.37 0.09
N PHE A 12 -35.07 21.09 1.18
CA PHE A 12 -34.50 20.44 2.37
C PHE A 12 -34.17 18.96 2.13
N SER A 13 -34.92 18.25 1.28
CA SER A 13 -34.56 16.89 0.85
C SER A 13 -33.30 16.83 -0.01
N ILE A 14 -32.93 17.92 -0.69
CA ILE A 14 -31.67 18.01 -1.46
C ILE A 14 -30.48 18.26 -0.52
N ILE A 15 -30.69 18.89 0.63
CA ILE A 15 -29.61 19.22 1.59
C ILE A 15 -29.17 18.00 2.42
N ILE A 16 -29.93 16.90 2.43
CA ILE A 16 -29.55 15.65 3.13
C ILE A 16 -28.54 14.80 2.30
N LEU A 17 -28.12 15.26 1.11
CA LEU A 17 -27.15 14.59 0.24
C LEU A 17 -25.66 14.91 0.55
N SER A 18 -25.33 15.37 1.76
CA SER A 18 -23.93 15.69 2.13
C SER A 18 -23.03 14.47 2.39
N ASN A 19 -23.45 13.26 1.96
CA ASN A 19 -22.63 12.05 1.90
C ASN A 19 -22.49 11.55 0.46
N SER A 20 -22.36 12.47 -0.49
CA SER A 20 -22.27 12.10 -1.91
C SER A 20 -20.85 11.68 -2.25
N VAL A 21 -20.72 10.53 -2.90
CA VAL A 21 -19.48 10.08 -3.52
C VAL A 21 -19.51 10.53 -4.98
N PHE A 22 -18.48 11.24 -5.41
CA PHE A 22 -18.29 11.65 -6.79
C PHE A 22 -17.13 10.91 -7.42
N ILE A 23 -17.34 10.35 -8.59
CA ILE A 23 -16.30 9.72 -9.40
C ILE A 23 -16.38 10.29 -10.82
N TYR A 24 -15.32 10.95 -11.27
CA TYR A 24 -15.32 11.68 -12.53
C TYR A 24 -14.01 11.47 -13.31
N PRO A 25 -14.03 11.21 -14.62
CA PRO A 25 -12.82 11.06 -15.41
C PRO A 25 -12.02 12.37 -15.47
N VAL A 26 -10.69 12.29 -15.48
CA VAL A 26 -9.80 13.44 -15.55
C VAL A 26 -8.94 13.33 -16.79
N ASP A 27 -9.08 14.26 -17.73
CA ASP A 27 -8.35 14.22 -19.02
C ASP A 27 -6.90 14.72 -18.93
N LYS A 28 -6.54 15.37 -17.81
CA LYS A 28 -5.21 15.95 -17.63
C LYS A 28 -4.22 14.91 -17.11
N GLU A 29 -3.14 14.71 -17.87
CA GLU A 29 -2.00 13.93 -17.38
C GLU A 29 -1.25 14.73 -16.31
N LEU A 30 -1.02 14.07 -15.16
CA LEU A 30 -0.25 14.62 -14.06
C LEU A 30 1.06 13.84 -13.91
N PRO A 31 2.17 14.53 -13.57
CA PRO A 31 3.47 13.89 -13.35
C PRO A 31 3.40 12.73 -12.35
N ASP A 32 4.03 11.60 -12.68
CA ASP A 32 3.99 10.37 -11.87
C ASP A 32 4.60 10.53 -10.48
N ASN A 33 5.58 11.43 -10.32
CA ASN A 33 6.26 11.70 -9.05
C ASN A 33 5.34 12.33 -7.98
N LEU A 34 4.15 12.82 -8.37
CA LEU A 34 3.15 13.32 -7.42
C LEU A 34 2.34 12.19 -6.78
N PHE A 35 2.33 11.01 -7.40
CA PHE A 35 1.49 9.91 -6.98
C PHE A 35 2.21 9.00 -6.00
N ARG A 36 1.46 8.58 -4.98
CA ARG A 36 1.75 7.37 -4.22
C ARG A 36 1.19 6.17 -4.99
N TYR A 37 1.61 4.97 -4.64
CA TYR A 37 1.10 3.76 -5.27
C TYR A 37 0.88 2.63 -4.29
N GLU A 38 -0.08 1.77 -4.63
CA GLU A 38 -0.33 0.47 -4.01
C GLU A 38 -0.30 -0.58 -5.13
N GLY A 39 0.34 -1.73 -4.89
CA GLY A 39 0.40 -2.77 -5.92
C GLY A 39 1.62 -3.66 -5.88
N THR A 40 1.79 -4.39 -6.98
CA THR A 40 2.90 -5.31 -7.26
C THR A 40 3.50 -5.00 -8.62
N LYS A 41 4.54 -5.74 -9.01
CA LYS A 41 5.08 -5.65 -10.39
C LYS A 41 4.08 -6.09 -11.47
N SER A 42 2.99 -6.75 -11.12
CA SER A 42 1.98 -7.19 -12.08
C SER A 42 0.77 -6.27 -12.16
N ASN A 43 0.50 -5.47 -11.13
CA ASN A 43 -0.64 -4.54 -11.12
C ASN A 43 -0.29 -3.35 -10.21
N MET A 44 -0.55 -2.12 -10.63
CA MET A 44 -0.23 -0.94 -9.83
C MET A 44 -1.36 0.09 -9.89
N ILE A 45 -1.77 0.57 -8.72
CA ILE A 45 -2.74 1.64 -8.52
C ILE A 45 -2.00 2.85 -7.97
N TYR A 46 -2.06 3.95 -8.70
CA TYR A 46 -1.51 5.23 -8.30
C TYR A 46 -2.62 6.10 -7.73
N TYR A 47 -2.31 6.83 -6.66
CA TYR A 47 -3.22 7.80 -6.07
C TYR A 47 -2.48 9.06 -5.60
N LEU A 48 -3.12 10.20 -5.78
CA LEU A 48 -2.70 11.52 -5.31
C LEU A 48 -3.84 12.09 -4.46
N LYS A 49 -3.61 12.29 -3.17
CA LYS A 49 -4.57 13.02 -2.31
C LYS A 49 -4.52 14.50 -2.68
N LEU A 50 -5.66 15.05 -3.09
CA LEU A 50 -5.81 16.46 -3.45
C LEU A 50 -6.11 17.32 -2.22
N PHE A 51 -7.04 16.85 -1.39
CA PHE A 51 -7.49 17.56 -0.19
C PHE A 51 -8.09 16.59 0.82
N GLU A 52 -8.13 17.02 2.07
CA GLU A 52 -8.89 16.42 3.16
C GLU A 52 -9.34 17.55 4.07
N ASN A 53 -10.65 17.73 4.25
CA ASN A 53 -11.24 18.71 5.16
C ASN A 53 -12.06 17.99 6.24
N ASP A 54 -12.94 18.70 6.96
CA ASP A 54 -13.71 18.10 8.04
C ASP A 54 -14.84 17.17 7.58
N GLN A 55 -15.29 17.30 6.34
CA GLN A 55 -16.41 16.53 5.78
C GLN A 55 -15.93 15.50 4.76
N GLU A 56 -14.98 15.86 3.91
CA GLU A 56 -14.67 15.13 2.68
C GLU A 56 -13.16 15.04 2.44
N LYS A 57 -12.81 14.13 1.54
CA LYS A 57 -11.48 14.01 0.97
C LYS A 57 -11.55 13.68 -0.51
N GLY A 58 -10.52 14.13 -1.23
CA GLY A 58 -10.42 14.00 -2.68
C GLY A 58 -9.12 13.33 -3.11
N TYR A 59 -9.22 12.45 -4.12
CA TYR A 59 -8.08 11.77 -4.72
C TYR A 59 -8.14 11.85 -6.24
N ILE A 60 -6.99 11.93 -6.90
CA ILE A 60 -6.85 11.51 -8.30
C ILE A 60 -6.24 10.12 -8.29
N ILE A 61 -6.83 9.20 -9.03
CA ILE A 61 -6.37 7.81 -9.15
C ILE A 61 -6.13 7.45 -10.60
N LYS A 62 -5.16 6.59 -10.86
CA LYS A 62 -4.88 5.97 -12.16
C LYS A 62 -4.18 4.64 -11.91
N GLY A 63 -3.95 3.83 -12.94
CA GLY A 63 -3.30 2.54 -12.71
C GLY A 63 -3.26 1.63 -13.91
N TRP A 64 -2.82 0.41 -13.68
CA TRP A 64 -2.77 -0.62 -14.71
C TRP A 64 -2.74 -2.01 -14.11
N TYR A 65 -3.25 -2.97 -14.89
CA TYR A 65 -3.15 -4.41 -14.62
C TYR A 65 -2.40 -5.08 -15.78
N PHE A 66 -1.54 -6.05 -15.48
CA PHE A 66 -0.93 -6.91 -16.49
C PHE A 66 -1.93 -7.99 -16.92
N THR A 67 -2.40 -7.88 -18.16
CA THR A 67 -3.52 -8.67 -18.72
C THR A 67 -3.19 -9.22 -20.13
N PRO A 68 -2.17 -10.09 -20.27
CA PRO A 68 -1.68 -10.56 -21.57
C PRO A 68 -2.67 -11.44 -22.34
N LYS A 69 -3.60 -12.13 -21.66
CA LYS A 69 -4.56 -13.04 -22.30
C LYS A 69 -5.88 -12.34 -22.61
N SER A 70 -6.50 -11.74 -21.59
CA SER A 70 -7.78 -11.06 -21.70
C SER A 70 -7.72 -9.74 -20.95
N ALA A 71 -8.07 -8.65 -21.61
CA ALA A 71 -8.18 -7.37 -20.96
C ALA A 71 -9.27 -7.44 -19.88
N ILE A 72 -8.98 -6.93 -18.70
CA ILE A 72 -10.03 -6.45 -17.81
C ILE A 72 -10.67 -5.28 -18.54
N GLU A 73 -12.00 -5.28 -18.71
CA GLU A 73 -12.73 -4.18 -19.36
C GLU A 73 -13.10 -3.10 -18.34
N THR A 74 -13.42 -3.51 -17.12
CA THR A 74 -13.86 -2.62 -16.06
C THR A 74 -13.25 -2.96 -14.71
N VAL A 75 -12.98 -1.95 -13.90
CA VAL A 75 -12.47 -2.08 -12.53
C VAL A 75 -13.51 -1.55 -11.56
N LYS A 76 -13.71 -2.28 -10.46
CA LYS A 76 -14.60 -1.86 -9.37
C LYS A 76 -13.89 -0.85 -8.46
N ILE A 77 -14.60 0.21 -8.11
CA ILE A 77 -14.23 1.12 -7.03
C ILE A 77 -15.25 0.91 -5.92
N LEU A 78 -14.78 0.53 -4.74
CA LEU A 78 -15.60 0.30 -3.55
C LEU A 78 -15.29 1.39 -2.52
N ILE A 79 -16.31 2.14 -2.15
CA ILE A 79 -16.24 3.17 -1.11
C ILE A 79 -17.03 2.67 0.10
N ARG A 80 -16.35 2.48 1.23
CA ARG A 80 -16.97 2.02 2.48
C ARG A 80 -17.03 3.14 3.50
N PHE A 81 -18.22 3.47 3.99
CA PHE A 81 -18.41 4.42 5.09
C PHE A 81 -19.75 4.13 5.77
N ASN A 82 -19.87 4.48 7.05
CA ASN A 82 -21.11 4.30 7.84
C ASN A 82 -21.71 2.88 7.77
N ASN A 83 -20.87 1.85 7.74
CA ASN A 83 -21.25 0.43 7.55
C ASN A 83 -21.95 0.11 6.22
N GLU A 84 -21.92 1.03 5.26
CA GLU A 84 -22.43 0.83 3.90
C GLU A 84 -21.29 0.64 2.89
N GLU A 85 -21.60 -0.10 1.82
CA GLU A 85 -20.69 -0.39 0.71
C GLU A 85 -21.24 0.21 -0.60
N HIS A 86 -20.58 1.23 -1.12
CA HIS A 86 -20.96 1.87 -2.38
C HIS A 86 -20.03 1.38 -3.50
N ASN A 87 -20.62 0.69 -4.47
CA ASN A 87 -19.91 0.06 -5.58
C ASN A 87 -20.04 0.88 -6.86
N TYR A 88 -18.91 1.22 -7.46
CA TYR A 88 -18.81 1.91 -8.74
C TYR A 88 -17.96 1.08 -9.69
N THR A 89 -18.14 1.30 -10.99
CA THR A 89 -17.39 0.59 -12.02
C THR A 89 -16.88 1.59 -13.04
N ILE A 90 -15.57 1.58 -13.28
CA ILE A 90 -14.92 2.42 -14.28
C ILE A 90 -14.38 1.58 -15.44
N LYS A 91 -14.36 2.15 -16.64
CA LYS A 91 -13.82 1.49 -17.83
C LYS A 91 -12.30 1.59 -17.85
N THR A 92 -11.68 0.56 -18.40
CA THR A 92 -10.24 0.52 -18.64
C THR A 92 -9.95 0.54 -20.15
N LEU A 93 -8.71 0.87 -20.50
CA LEU A 93 -8.23 0.94 -21.87
C LEU A 93 -7.19 -0.16 -22.08
N LYS A 94 -7.36 -0.98 -23.13
CA LYS A 94 -6.35 -1.98 -23.49
C LYS A 94 -5.15 -1.29 -24.17
N LYS A 95 -3.95 -1.52 -23.65
CA LYS A 95 -2.69 -1.07 -24.25
C LYS A 95 -1.65 -2.19 -24.18
N GLY A 96 -1.44 -2.90 -25.29
CA GLY A 96 -0.58 -4.08 -25.33
C GLY A 96 -1.06 -5.18 -24.37
N ASN A 97 -0.16 -5.65 -23.51
CA ASN A 97 -0.45 -6.66 -22.47
C ASN A 97 -1.02 -6.05 -21.17
N TYR A 98 -1.57 -4.84 -21.23
CA TYR A 98 -2.03 -4.12 -20.05
C TYR A 98 -3.46 -3.61 -20.21
N SER A 99 -4.20 -3.64 -19.12
CA SER A 99 -5.47 -2.93 -18.93
C SER A 99 -5.17 -1.67 -18.11
N ILE A 100 -5.21 -0.51 -18.77
CA ILE A 100 -4.92 0.78 -18.19
C ILE A 100 -6.18 1.34 -17.54
N ILE A 101 -6.08 1.75 -16.28
CA ILE A 101 -7.08 2.55 -15.57
C ILE A 101 -6.78 4.02 -15.87
N PRO A 102 -7.64 4.73 -16.62
CA PRO A 102 -7.49 6.16 -16.85
C PRO A 102 -7.54 6.95 -15.55
N SER A 103 -7.17 8.22 -15.61
CA SER A 103 -7.25 9.10 -14.43
C SER A 103 -8.70 9.36 -14.05
N TYR A 104 -9.03 9.19 -12.78
CA TYR A 104 -10.33 9.54 -12.20
C TYR A 104 -10.14 10.37 -10.93
N LEU A 105 -10.98 11.39 -10.77
CA LEU A 105 -11.20 12.10 -9.53
C LEU A 105 -12.20 11.31 -8.69
N ILE A 106 -11.88 11.06 -7.43
CA ILE A 106 -12.78 10.51 -6.41
C ILE A 106 -12.92 11.57 -5.32
N ILE A 107 -14.14 11.96 -5.00
CA ILE A 107 -14.48 12.73 -3.79
C ILE A 107 -15.42 11.88 -2.95
N CYS A 108 -15.13 11.76 -1.66
CA CYS A 108 -15.90 10.92 -0.75
C CYS A 108 -15.86 11.47 0.68
N PRO A 109 -16.75 10.99 1.57
CA PRO A 109 -16.70 11.35 2.99
C PRO A 109 -15.32 11.11 3.60
N LYS A 110 -14.89 11.98 4.52
CA LYS A 110 -13.57 11.94 5.17
C LYS A 110 -13.23 10.57 5.78
N ASN A 111 -14.21 9.96 6.43
CA ASN A 111 -14.08 8.66 7.10
C ASN A 111 -14.21 7.46 6.15
N ALA A 112 -14.41 7.68 4.85
CA ALA A 112 -14.58 6.59 3.90
C ALA A 112 -13.27 5.87 3.60
N THR A 113 -13.34 4.54 3.50
CA THR A 113 -12.27 3.71 2.95
C THR A 113 -12.47 3.57 1.45
N VAL A 114 -11.40 3.78 0.66
CA VAL A 114 -11.44 3.73 -0.81
C VAL A 114 -10.65 2.52 -1.29
N ILE A 115 -11.31 1.62 -2.01
CA ILE A 115 -10.73 0.39 -2.53
C ILE A 115 -10.89 0.37 -4.06
N ILE A 116 -9.80 0.16 -4.79
CA ILE A 116 -9.78 0.09 -6.26
C ILE A 116 -9.32 -1.32 -6.65
N GLY A 117 -10.24 -2.11 -7.20
CA GLY A 117 -10.06 -3.54 -7.39
C GLY A 117 -9.82 -4.24 -6.06
N ASN A 118 -8.59 -4.65 -5.80
CA ASN A 118 -8.17 -5.32 -4.56
C ASN A 118 -7.31 -4.43 -3.64
N TYR A 119 -7.05 -3.18 -4.03
CA TYR A 119 -6.10 -2.30 -3.34
C TYR A 119 -6.83 -1.20 -2.59
N GLU A 120 -6.65 -1.14 -1.28
CA GLU A 120 -7.09 -0.02 -0.46
C GLU A 120 -6.04 1.09 -0.52
N ILE A 121 -6.45 2.29 -0.94
CA ILE A 121 -5.53 3.44 -1.05
C ILE A 121 -5.55 4.26 0.23
N ASP A 122 -4.44 4.98 0.48
CA ASP A 122 -4.33 5.89 1.61
C ASP A 122 -4.62 5.24 2.97
N LYS A 123 -4.30 3.94 3.09
CA LYS A 123 -4.27 3.25 4.39
C LYS A 123 -3.41 4.09 5.34
N LYS A 124 -4.00 4.47 6.48
CA LYS A 124 -3.24 5.06 7.58
C LYS A 124 -2.21 4.06 8.03
N GLN A 125 -1.00 4.20 7.51
CA GLN A 125 0.10 3.36 7.90
C GLN A 125 0.45 3.72 9.34
N VAL A 126 0.51 2.71 10.21
CA VAL A 126 1.20 2.79 11.49
C VAL A 126 2.62 3.24 11.15
N VAL A 127 2.92 4.51 11.44
CA VAL A 127 4.19 5.23 11.24
C VAL A 127 5.12 4.56 10.22
N LYS A 128 4.90 4.90 8.94
CA LYS A 128 5.81 4.56 7.84
C LYS A 128 7.09 5.39 8.00
N ASN A 129 7.99 4.95 8.87
CA ASN A 129 9.35 5.50 8.91
C ASN A 129 10.06 5.10 7.63
N VAL A 130 10.06 6.05 6.69
CA VAL A 130 10.94 6.24 5.53
C VAL A 130 10.99 5.06 4.56
N GLU A 131 10.24 5.19 3.46
CA GLU A 131 10.64 4.58 2.20
C GLU A 131 12.07 5.05 1.91
N ILE A 132 13.03 4.14 2.04
CA ILE A 132 14.39 4.34 1.57
C ILE A 132 14.28 4.47 0.04
N GLY A 133 14.08 5.69 -0.44
CA GLY A 133 14.08 6.01 -1.86
C GLY A 133 15.41 5.59 -2.49
N GLU A 134 15.35 5.03 -3.70
CA GLU A 134 16.42 4.80 -4.70
C GLU A 134 17.83 4.35 -4.27
N ILE A 135 18.09 3.99 -3.01
CA ILE A 135 19.33 3.32 -2.67
C ILE A 135 19.22 1.93 -3.29
N MET A 136 20.14 1.59 -4.20
CA MET A 136 20.26 0.24 -4.76
C MET A 136 20.50 -0.76 -3.63
N THR A 137 19.41 -1.24 -3.03
CA THR A 137 19.50 -2.22 -1.95
C THR A 137 19.93 -3.56 -2.53
N PRO A 138 20.74 -4.34 -1.79
CA PRO A 138 21.07 -5.70 -2.17
C PRO A 138 19.80 -6.50 -2.48
N GLN A 139 19.85 -7.31 -3.52
CA GLN A 139 18.80 -8.27 -3.79
C GLN A 139 18.91 -9.42 -2.78
N PHE A 140 18.09 -9.37 -1.73
CA PHE A 140 17.99 -10.40 -0.71
C PHE A 140 17.28 -11.64 -1.27
N ARG A 141 17.99 -12.43 -2.08
CA ARG A 141 17.41 -13.56 -2.85
C ARG A 141 16.96 -14.73 -1.99
N GLU A 142 17.46 -14.84 -0.77
CA GLU A 142 17.07 -15.88 0.18
C GLU A 142 16.01 -15.36 1.17
N MET A 143 15.29 -16.29 1.79
CA MET A 143 14.33 -15.95 2.83
C MET A 143 15.08 -15.65 4.13
N GLY A 144 14.77 -14.53 4.77
CA GLY A 144 15.41 -14.20 6.05
C GLY A 144 15.32 -12.73 6.47
N ILE A 145 16.00 -12.45 7.58
CA ILE A 145 16.17 -11.12 8.17
C ILE A 145 17.56 -10.62 7.82
N TYR A 146 17.62 -9.43 7.23
CA TYR A 146 18.85 -8.74 6.90
C TYR A 146 18.86 -7.42 7.65
N VAL A 147 19.93 -7.14 8.38
CA VAL A 147 20.08 -5.91 9.15
C VAL A 147 21.26 -5.14 8.59
N PHE A 148 21.10 -3.85 8.40
CA PHE A 148 22.10 -3.01 7.79
C PHE A 148 22.03 -1.59 8.32
N THR A 149 23.12 -0.85 8.16
CA THR A 149 23.14 0.60 8.28
C THR A 149 23.39 1.24 6.91
N ILE A 150 23.06 2.52 6.80
CA ILE A 150 23.28 3.33 5.62
C ILE A 150 24.17 4.49 6.02
N GLU A 151 25.44 4.39 5.62
CA GLU A 151 26.38 5.51 5.67
C GLU A 151 26.51 6.05 4.24
N ASN A 152 27.65 5.83 3.58
CA ASN A 152 27.85 6.13 2.15
C ASN A 152 27.43 4.95 1.24
N LYS A 153 27.19 3.79 1.82
CA LYS A 153 26.77 2.54 1.17
C LYS A 153 25.99 1.70 2.17
N ILE A 154 25.27 0.70 1.67
CA ILE A 154 24.63 -0.30 2.53
C ILE A 154 25.71 -1.23 3.09
N VAL A 155 25.74 -1.35 4.42
CA VAL A 155 26.64 -2.25 5.14
C VAL A 155 25.79 -3.24 5.94
N LEU A 156 25.76 -4.50 5.49
CA LEU A 156 25.15 -5.59 6.24
C LEU A 156 26.03 -5.91 7.45
N LYS A 157 25.48 -5.79 8.65
CA LYS A 157 26.17 -6.08 9.89
C LYS A 157 25.17 -6.41 10.99
N ASP A 158 25.63 -7.16 11.98
CA ASP A 158 24.83 -7.59 13.12
C ASP A 158 25.29 -6.90 14.43
N THR A 159 26.28 -6.00 14.31
CA THR A 159 26.79 -5.17 15.41
C THR A 159 26.75 -3.70 15.00
N PHE A 160 26.19 -2.85 15.84
CA PHE A 160 25.96 -1.42 15.60
C PHE A 160 26.52 -0.57 16.73
N SER A 161 26.83 0.68 16.46
CA SER A 161 27.03 1.70 17.49
C SER A 161 25.70 2.30 17.91
N THR A 162 25.62 2.89 19.11
CA THR A 162 24.45 3.67 19.55
C THR A 162 24.09 4.86 18.65
N ASN A 163 25.01 5.27 17.77
CA ASN A 163 24.79 6.36 16.82
C ASN A 163 24.32 5.88 15.43
N ASP A 164 24.34 4.58 15.17
CA ASP A 164 23.97 4.02 13.87
C ASP A 164 22.46 3.96 13.72
N ASP A 165 21.94 4.45 12.59
CA ASP A 165 20.57 4.13 12.18
C ASP A 165 20.51 2.69 11.67
N ILE A 166 19.57 1.92 12.22
CA ILE A 166 19.40 0.49 11.96
C ILE A 166 18.21 0.28 11.03
N PHE A 167 18.48 -0.43 9.95
CA PHE A 167 17.48 -0.83 8.97
C PHE A 167 17.34 -2.34 8.95
N ILE A 168 16.10 -2.81 8.90
CA ILE A 168 15.74 -4.22 8.79
C ILE A 168 15.08 -4.44 7.44
N ALA A 169 15.58 -5.41 6.68
CA ALA A 169 14.90 -5.97 5.52
C ALA A 169 14.46 -7.40 5.82
N VAL A 170 13.18 -7.68 5.59
CA VAL A 170 12.63 -9.04 5.60
C VAL A 170 12.37 -9.45 4.16
N SER A 171 13.01 -10.53 3.72
CA SER A 171 12.82 -11.07 2.37
C SER A 171 12.09 -12.40 2.37
N MET A 172 11.19 -12.56 1.42
CA MET A 172 10.51 -13.83 1.11
C MET A 172 11.20 -14.61 -0.01
N GLY A 173 12.43 -14.23 -0.35
CA GLY A 173 13.28 -14.88 -1.33
C GLY A 173 12.81 -14.70 -2.78
N LEU A 174 13.57 -15.27 -3.71
CA LEU A 174 13.32 -15.19 -5.15
C LEU A 174 12.02 -15.91 -5.54
N ARG A 175 11.14 -15.21 -6.24
CA ARG A 175 9.93 -15.74 -6.86
C ARG A 175 10.03 -15.65 -8.38
N LYS A 176 9.54 -16.68 -9.08
CA LYS A 176 9.64 -16.81 -10.55
C LYS A 176 8.67 -15.89 -11.30
N THR A 177 7.69 -15.33 -10.62
CA THR A 177 6.66 -14.46 -11.20
C THR A 177 6.48 -13.19 -10.36
N GLY A 178 5.80 -12.21 -10.95
CA GLY A 178 5.24 -11.08 -10.19
C GLY A 178 3.97 -11.44 -9.44
N GLY A 179 3.33 -10.43 -8.85
CA GLY A 179 2.08 -10.58 -8.11
C GLY A 179 2.22 -10.85 -6.61
N TYR A 180 3.45 -11.04 -6.11
CA TYR A 180 3.71 -11.19 -4.68
C TYR A 180 3.88 -9.83 -3.99
N SER A 181 3.35 -9.67 -2.77
CA SER A 181 3.63 -8.54 -1.87
C SER A 181 3.96 -9.00 -0.45
N LEU A 182 4.66 -8.14 0.28
CA LEU A 182 4.93 -8.32 1.71
C LEU A 182 4.58 -7.01 2.42
N GLU A 183 3.59 -7.06 3.30
CA GLU A 183 2.98 -5.90 3.93
C GLU A 183 3.14 -5.95 5.44
N LEU A 184 3.37 -4.80 6.08
CA LEU A 184 3.47 -4.70 7.54
C LEU A 184 2.08 -4.59 8.16
N GLU A 185 1.78 -5.46 9.12
CA GLU A 185 0.61 -5.29 10.00
C GLU A 185 0.95 -4.36 11.17
N ASN A 186 2.04 -4.64 11.87
CA ASN A 186 2.58 -3.80 12.93
C ASN A 186 4.03 -4.20 13.26
N TYR A 187 4.72 -3.32 13.99
CA TYR A 187 5.94 -3.68 14.68
C TYR A 187 5.96 -3.04 16.06
N GLU A 188 6.72 -3.62 16.97
CA GLU A 188 6.90 -3.14 18.33
C GLU A 188 8.34 -3.34 18.78
N ILE A 189 8.88 -2.36 19.51
CA ILE A 189 10.16 -2.45 20.19
C ILE A 189 9.86 -2.37 21.69
N LYS A 190 10.14 -3.45 22.41
CA LYS A 190 9.99 -3.52 23.87
C LYS A 190 11.21 -4.16 24.46
N GLU A 191 11.79 -3.48 25.45
CA GLU A 191 13.03 -3.91 26.10
C GLU A 191 14.11 -4.17 25.03
N ASN A 192 14.57 -5.42 24.94
CA ASN A 192 15.57 -5.90 23.99
C ASN A 192 14.96 -6.79 22.88
N GLN A 193 13.67 -6.64 22.60
CA GLN A 193 12.98 -7.40 21.55
C GLN A 193 12.31 -6.48 20.53
N ILE A 194 12.54 -6.80 19.26
CA ILE A 194 11.92 -6.14 18.12
C ILE A 194 10.98 -7.15 17.46
N LEU A 195 9.68 -6.95 17.61
CA LEU A 195 8.65 -7.81 17.02
C LEU A 195 8.12 -7.16 15.73
N ILE A 196 8.15 -7.90 14.62
CA ILE A 196 7.64 -7.44 13.33
C ILE A 196 6.62 -8.46 12.81
N ASN A 197 5.39 -8.03 12.57
CA ASN A 197 4.32 -8.85 12.03
C ASN A 197 4.02 -8.42 10.59
N LEU A 198 4.21 -9.34 9.64
CA LEU A 198 4.02 -9.12 8.21
C LEU A 198 2.97 -10.07 7.64
N VAL A 199 2.32 -9.65 6.56
CA VAL A 199 1.46 -10.48 5.72
C VAL A 199 2.12 -10.66 4.36
N PHE A 200 2.32 -11.92 3.97
CA PHE A 200 2.77 -12.30 2.65
C PHE A 200 1.58 -12.64 1.77
N ASN A 201 1.36 -11.82 0.74
CA ASN A 201 0.29 -12.04 -0.22
C ASN A 201 0.85 -12.72 -1.47
N GLU A 202 0.38 -13.93 -1.72
CA GLU A 202 0.66 -14.66 -2.96
C GLU A 202 -0.39 -14.33 -4.02
N PRO A 203 -0.01 -14.24 -5.31
CA PRO A 203 -0.98 -14.10 -6.37
C PRO A 203 -1.91 -15.32 -6.40
N LYS A 204 -3.20 -15.09 -6.67
CA LYS A 204 -4.16 -16.21 -6.76
C LYS A 204 -3.79 -17.11 -7.93
N LYS A 205 -4.09 -18.42 -7.85
CA LYS A 205 -3.82 -19.38 -8.95
C LYS A 205 -4.41 -18.95 -10.30
N SER A 206 -5.51 -18.21 -10.29
CA SER A 206 -6.20 -17.70 -11.49
C SER A 206 -5.75 -16.29 -11.90
N GLU A 207 -4.90 -15.63 -11.12
CA GLU A 207 -4.47 -14.26 -11.36
C GLU A 207 -3.38 -14.22 -12.43
N MET A 208 -3.51 -13.30 -13.39
CA MET A 208 -2.49 -13.10 -14.41
C MET A 208 -1.30 -12.38 -13.79
N VAL A 209 -0.11 -12.98 -13.91
CA VAL A 209 1.13 -12.44 -13.36
C VAL A 209 2.20 -12.31 -14.41
N THR A 210 3.06 -11.32 -14.24
CA THR A 210 4.23 -11.09 -15.09
C THR A 210 5.24 -12.22 -14.92
N GLN A 211 5.81 -12.72 -16.03
CA GLN A 211 6.90 -13.69 -16.02
C GLN A 211 8.24 -12.95 -15.81
N ALA A 212 8.47 -12.51 -14.58
CA ALA A 212 9.68 -11.82 -14.18
C ALA A 212 10.06 -12.23 -12.77
N PHE A 213 11.36 -12.40 -12.54
CA PHE A 213 11.86 -12.66 -11.19
C PHE A 213 11.54 -11.49 -10.25
N THR A 214 10.98 -11.81 -9.10
CA THR A 214 10.66 -10.85 -8.05
C THR A 214 11.23 -11.30 -6.72
N ILE A 215 11.49 -10.34 -5.84
CA ILE A 215 11.99 -10.57 -4.49
C ILE A 215 11.10 -9.74 -3.58
N PRO A 216 10.03 -10.33 -3.00
CA PRO A 216 9.14 -9.62 -2.10
C PRO A 216 9.92 -9.28 -0.83
N THR A 217 10.13 -7.99 -0.58
CA THR A 217 10.96 -7.51 0.53
C THR A 217 10.27 -6.34 1.21
N TYR A 218 10.10 -6.44 2.52
CA TYR A 218 9.69 -5.33 3.38
C TYR A 218 10.93 -4.72 4.02
N ARG A 219 10.98 -3.39 4.11
CA ARG A 219 12.09 -2.65 4.73
C ARG A 219 11.53 -1.74 5.82
N LEU A 220 12.21 -1.72 6.96
CA LEU A 220 11.85 -0.96 8.13
C LEU A 220 13.08 -0.20 8.64
N ASN A 221 12.97 1.12 8.80
CA ASN A 221 13.93 1.87 9.59
C ASN A 221 13.44 1.89 11.05
N ILE A 222 14.22 1.29 11.95
CA ILE A 222 13.92 1.29 13.39
C ILE A 222 14.67 2.39 14.15
N GLY A 223 15.49 3.18 13.46
CA GLY A 223 16.29 4.24 14.04
C GLY A 223 17.46 3.72 14.87
N LYS A 224 17.79 4.45 15.93
CA LYS A 224 18.89 4.15 16.85
C LYS A 224 18.37 3.40 18.07
N LEU A 225 19.21 2.53 18.62
CA LEU A 225 18.91 1.77 19.83
C LEU A 225 19.91 2.08 20.94
N GLU A 226 19.49 1.85 22.17
CA GLU A 226 20.38 1.90 23.32
C GLU A 226 21.35 0.71 23.31
N LYS A 227 22.40 0.80 24.12
CA LYS A 227 23.39 -0.26 24.24
C LYS A 227 22.75 -1.54 24.78
N GLY A 228 22.95 -2.66 24.09
CA GLY A 228 22.36 -3.93 24.51
C GLY A 228 22.37 -4.97 23.40
N ASN A 229 22.01 -6.21 23.76
CA ASN A 229 21.77 -7.28 22.81
C ASN A 229 20.28 -7.36 22.52
N TYR A 230 19.89 -7.29 21.25
CA TYR A 230 18.50 -7.32 20.81
C TYR A 230 18.19 -8.57 19.99
N VAL A 231 16.94 -9.03 20.09
CA VAL A 231 16.41 -10.11 19.26
C VAL A 231 15.31 -9.57 18.36
N ILE A 232 15.53 -9.64 17.05
CA ILE A 232 14.52 -9.36 16.03
C ILE A 232 13.72 -10.63 15.77
N LYS A 233 12.41 -10.61 16.07
CA LYS A 233 11.47 -11.69 15.79
C LYS A 233 10.50 -11.24 14.71
N VAL A 234 10.44 -12.00 13.62
CA VAL A 234 9.54 -11.72 12.51
C VAL A 234 8.53 -12.85 12.37
N ASN A 235 7.24 -12.51 12.40
CA ASN A 235 6.16 -13.41 12.03
C ASN A 235 5.63 -12.99 10.66
N VAL A 236 5.62 -13.92 9.70
CA VAL A 236 5.03 -13.69 8.38
C VAL A 236 3.82 -14.60 8.20
N LYS A 237 2.64 -14.01 8.19
CA LYS A 237 1.38 -14.71 7.89
C LYS A 237 1.28 -14.97 6.39
N SER A 238 1.11 -16.22 6.02
CA SER A 238 0.98 -16.68 4.62
C SER A 238 -0.18 -17.66 4.52
N GLY A 239 -1.36 -17.16 4.13
CA GLY A 239 -2.61 -17.91 4.23
C GLY A 239 -2.91 -18.31 5.68
N ASN A 240 -3.02 -19.62 5.93
CA ASN A 240 -3.26 -20.17 7.28
C ASN A 240 -1.98 -20.48 8.06
N ASN A 241 -0.81 -20.29 7.45
CA ASN A 241 0.48 -20.59 8.06
C ASN A 241 1.16 -19.31 8.58
N VAL A 242 2.01 -19.46 9.59
CA VAL A 242 2.88 -18.38 10.07
C VAL A 242 4.32 -18.85 10.01
N LEU A 243 5.12 -18.20 9.17
CA LEU A 243 6.56 -18.39 9.10
C LEU A 243 7.21 -17.51 10.16
N LYS A 244 8.20 -18.06 10.88
CA LYS A 244 8.88 -17.36 11.96
C LYS A 244 10.37 -17.26 11.66
N PHE A 245 10.92 -16.07 11.77
CA PHE A 245 12.35 -15.81 11.66
C PHE A 245 12.83 -15.13 12.94
N SER A 246 14.09 -15.37 13.29
CA SER A 246 14.75 -14.72 14.42
C SER A 246 16.16 -14.34 14.04
N LYS A 247 16.63 -13.18 14.50
CA LYS A 247 18.00 -12.71 14.32
C LYS A 247 18.44 -11.89 15.52
N GLU A 248 19.66 -12.14 15.99
CA GLU A 248 20.28 -11.39 17.08
C GLU A 248 21.12 -10.24 16.49
N ILE A 249 21.12 -9.10 17.18
CA ILE A 249 22.00 -7.97 16.91
C ILE A 249 22.56 -7.42 18.22
N GLU A 250 23.74 -6.81 18.16
CA GLU A 250 24.42 -6.18 19.29
C GLU A 250 24.57 -4.66 19.05
N ILE A 251 24.26 -3.86 20.06
CA ILE A 251 24.51 -2.41 20.07
C ILE A 251 25.62 -2.13 21.08
N LYS A 252 26.74 -1.57 20.62
CA LYS A 252 27.96 -1.31 21.42
C LYS A 252 28.05 0.12 21.96
#